data_AF-A0AA47EM13-F1
#
_entry.id   AF-A0AA47EM13-F1
#
_cell.length_a   1.000
_cell.length_b   1.000
_cell.length_c   1.000
_cell.angle_alpha   90.00
_cell.angle_beta   90.00
_cell.angle_gamma   90.00
#
_symmetry.space_group_name_H-M   'P 1'
#
loop_
_entity.id
_entity.type
_entity.pdbx_description
1 polymer ?
#
loop_
_entity_poly.entity_id
_entity_poly.type
_entity_poly.pdbx_seq_one_letter_code
_entity_poly.pdbx_strand_id
1 'polypeptide(L)'
;MIKLSKIKVITTIIAIVIVVITATILYPSGKEFNKTFNNSFVTNNAKTLSKNYTIKINAKIYKRYSLTHFHNDTILAGTITIDNKKYILHGSNLGKFTNNVLFGRVEEKSTDSSSKYTLFMFDDLNSIYLSSIDDKQYIAAPAKTINDFNILSNKK
;
A
#
# COMPACT_ATOMS: atom_id res chain seq x y z
N MET A 1 -22.39 28.23 42.96
CA MET A 1 -23.25 28.33 41.76
C MET A 1 -22.36 28.51 40.53
N ILE A 2 -22.22 27.49 39.68
CA ILE A 2 -21.40 27.61 38.45
C ILE A 2 -22.19 28.46 37.46
N LYS A 3 -21.63 29.59 37.01
CA LYS A 3 -22.27 30.45 36.00
C LYS A 3 -22.53 29.65 34.73
N LEU A 4 -23.71 29.83 34.13
CA LEU A 4 -24.15 29.15 32.90
C LEU A 4 -23.12 29.29 31.75
N SER A 5 -22.40 30.41 31.69
CA SER A 5 -21.30 30.63 30.75
C SER A 5 -20.12 29.66 30.93
N LYS A 6 -19.79 29.29 32.16
CA LYS A 6 -18.75 28.28 32.45
C LYS A 6 -19.18 26.88 32.03
N ILE A 7 -20.47 26.54 32.20
CA ILE A 7 -21.02 25.26 31.77
C ILE A 7 -20.91 25.12 30.24
N LYS A 8 -21.30 26.17 29.49
CA LYS A 8 -21.17 26.19 28.02
C LYS A 8 -19.73 25.96 27.56
N VAL A 9 -18.77 26.68 28.17
CA VAL A 9 -17.34 26.52 27.87
C VAL A 9 -16.86 25.09 28.14
N ILE A 10 -17.22 24.50 29.27
CA ILE A 10 -16.85 23.11 29.62
C ILE A 10 -17.45 22.13 28.61
N THR A 11 -18.72 22.26 28.26
CA THR A 11 -19.36 21.37 27.26
C THR A 11 -18.72 21.49 25.88
N THR A 12 -18.32 22.68 25.45
CA THR A 12 -17.61 22.88 24.19
C THR A 12 -16.23 22.22 24.19
N ILE A 13 -15.48 22.33 25.29
CA ILE A 13 -14.17 21.67 25.43
C ILE A 13 -14.34 20.14 25.35
N ILE A 14 -15.34 19.57 26.05
CA ILE A 14 -15.61 18.13 26.00
C ILE A 14 -15.96 17.69 24.57
N ALA A 15 -16.80 18.45 23.86
CA ALA A 15 -17.15 18.13 22.47
C ALA A 15 -15.91 18.14 21.55
N ILE A 16 -15.03 19.12 21.69
CA ILE A 16 -13.77 19.18 20.92
C ILE A 16 -12.88 17.98 21.24
N VAL A 17 -12.72 17.63 22.52
CA VAL A 17 -11.93 16.47 22.94
C VAL A 17 -12.48 15.18 22.32
N ILE A 18 -13.81 15.00 22.32
CA ILE A 18 -14.45 13.84 21.68
C ILE A 18 -14.13 13.79 20.18
N VAL A 19 -14.21 14.93 19.47
CA VAL A 19 -13.88 15.03 18.04
C VAL A 19 -12.42 14.70 17.76
N VAL A 20 -11.49 15.18 18.60
CA VAL A 20 -10.05 14.88 18.45
C VAL A 20 -9.76 13.41 18.72
N ILE A 21 -10.37 12.81 19.75
CA ILE A 21 -10.22 11.39 20.06
C ILE A 21 -10.79 10.52 18.93
N THR A 22 -11.98 10.84 18.41
CA THR A 22 -12.55 10.08 17.30
C THR A 22 -11.70 10.22 16.03
N ALA A 23 -11.21 11.41 15.72
CA ALA A 23 -10.32 11.62 14.57
C ALA A 23 -9.00 10.83 14.70
N THR A 24 -8.36 10.80 15.88
CA THR A 24 -7.10 10.07 16.09
C THR A 24 -7.27 8.55 16.04
N ILE A 25 -8.41 8.03 16.50
CA ILE A 25 -8.75 6.60 16.40
C ILE A 25 -9.08 6.21 14.95
N LEU A 26 -9.81 7.05 14.23
CA LEU A 26 -10.23 6.78 12.85
C LEU A 26 -9.10 7.02 11.83
N TYR A 27 -8.17 7.93 12.12
CA TYR A 27 -7.07 8.33 11.25
C TYR A 27 -5.72 8.24 12.00
N PRO A 28 -5.25 7.03 12.35
CA PRO A 28 -3.95 6.89 13.00
C PRO A 28 -2.85 7.41 12.08
N SER A 29 -1.92 8.18 12.66
CA SER A 29 -0.71 8.62 11.94
C SER A 29 0.10 7.38 11.54
N GLY A 30 0.17 7.11 10.24
CA GLY A 30 0.85 5.93 9.74
C GLY A 30 2.33 5.89 10.05
N LYS A 31 2.88 4.68 10.13
CA LYS A 31 4.31 4.46 10.28
C LYS A 31 4.98 4.65 8.92
N GLU A 32 6.12 5.33 8.90
CA GLU A 32 6.94 5.42 7.70
C GLU A 32 7.37 4.02 7.24
N PHE A 33 7.21 3.75 5.96
CA PHE A 33 7.57 2.51 5.28
C PHE A 33 8.48 2.86 4.10
N ASN A 34 9.78 2.76 4.35
CA ASN A 34 10.83 3.01 3.38
C ASN A 34 11.54 1.70 3.08
N LYS A 35 11.41 1.21 1.85
CA LYS A 35 11.91 -0.11 1.44
C LYS A 35 12.59 -0.03 0.09
N THR A 36 13.79 -0.58 -0.03
CA THR A 36 14.46 -0.77 -1.32
C THR A 36 14.54 -2.26 -1.60
N PHE A 37 14.03 -2.67 -2.75
CA PHE A 37 14.14 -4.02 -3.26
C PHE A 37 15.24 -4.05 -4.32
N ASN A 38 16.30 -4.79 -4.01
CA ASN A 38 17.39 -5.08 -4.92
C ASN A 38 17.12 -6.41 -5.64
N ASN A 39 17.81 -6.65 -6.75
CA ASN A 39 17.69 -7.88 -7.52
C ASN A 39 16.24 -8.16 -7.95
N SER A 40 15.56 -7.15 -8.51
CA SER A 40 14.25 -7.37 -9.10
C SER A 40 14.40 -8.05 -10.46
N PHE A 41 13.62 -9.08 -10.69
CA PHE A 41 13.51 -9.74 -11.98
C PHE A 41 12.38 -9.11 -12.79
N VAL A 42 12.64 -8.79 -14.06
CA VAL A 42 11.65 -8.23 -14.98
C VAL A 42 11.52 -9.14 -16.19
N THR A 43 10.29 -9.43 -16.57
CA THR A 43 10.00 -10.18 -17.79
C THR A 43 8.88 -9.55 -18.59
N ASN A 44 9.02 -9.59 -19.92
CA ASN A 44 7.94 -9.31 -20.85
C ASN A 44 7.40 -10.63 -21.38
N ASN A 45 6.08 -10.84 -21.28
CA ASN A 45 5.41 -12.08 -21.69
C ASN A 45 5.95 -13.35 -21.03
N ALA A 46 6.55 -13.27 -19.83
CA ALA A 46 7.17 -14.39 -19.12
C ALA A 46 8.31 -15.11 -19.91
N LYS A 47 8.79 -14.52 -21.01
CA LYS A 47 9.73 -15.17 -21.95
C LYS A 47 11.09 -14.49 -21.99
N THR A 48 11.13 -13.16 -21.94
CA THR A 48 12.38 -12.42 -22.13
C THR A 48 12.81 -11.77 -20.83
N LEU A 49 14.03 -12.12 -20.41
CA LEU A 49 14.74 -11.54 -19.26
C LEU A 49 15.23 -10.15 -19.64
N SER A 50 14.75 -9.12 -18.95
CA SER A 50 15.16 -7.76 -19.27
C SER A 50 15.40 -6.95 -18.01
N LYS A 51 16.66 -6.94 -17.56
CA LYS A 51 17.24 -5.92 -16.67
C LYS A 51 16.88 -6.09 -15.18
N ASN A 52 17.86 -5.77 -14.34
CA ASN A 52 17.64 -5.59 -12.91
C ASN A 52 17.12 -4.17 -12.69
N TYR A 53 15.87 -4.03 -12.24
CA TYR A 53 15.40 -2.75 -11.71
C TYR A 53 15.77 -2.60 -10.24
N THR A 54 15.93 -1.35 -9.82
CA THR A 54 15.86 -0.98 -8.41
C THR A 54 14.44 -0.51 -8.14
N ILE A 55 13.78 -1.11 -7.17
CA ILE A 55 12.44 -0.69 -6.75
C ILE A 55 12.56 -0.05 -5.37
N LYS A 56 12.07 1.18 -5.21
CA LYS A 56 12.06 1.88 -3.93
C LYS A 56 10.64 2.26 -3.58
N ILE A 57 10.17 1.89 -2.40
CA ILE A 57 8.90 2.35 -1.85
C ILE A 57 9.20 3.35 -0.74
N ASN A 58 8.56 4.51 -0.82
CA ASN A 58 8.52 5.52 0.22
C ASN A 58 7.05 5.86 0.47
N ALA A 59 6.50 5.32 1.56
CA ALA A 59 5.09 5.34 1.86
C ALA A 59 4.84 5.36 3.37
N LYS A 60 3.58 5.51 3.75
CA LYS A 60 3.10 5.27 5.11
C LYS A 60 2.24 4.01 5.14
N ILE A 61 2.45 3.20 6.17
CA ILE A 61 1.61 2.05 6.49
C ILE A 61 0.79 2.33 7.74
N TYR A 62 -0.53 2.14 7.66
CA TYR A 62 -1.44 2.40 8.77
C TYR A 62 -2.64 1.47 8.73
N LYS A 63 -3.32 1.34 9.87
CA LYS A 63 -4.62 0.66 9.93
C LYS A 63 -5.72 1.69 9.76
N ARG A 64 -6.72 1.39 8.95
CA ARG A 64 -7.94 2.18 8.80
C ARG A 64 -9.13 1.29 9.09
N TYR A 65 -10.00 1.72 9.99
CA TYR A 65 -11.23 0.98 10.24
C TYR A 65 -12.18 1.13 9.04
N SER A 66 -12.59 -0.01 8.48
CA SER A 66 -13.50 -0.10 7.34
C SER A 66 -14.94 -0.17 7.86
N LEU A 67 -15.71 0.91 7.71
CA LEU A 67 -17.12 0.92 8.13
C LEU A 67 -17.97 -0.10 7.36
N THR A 68 -17.63 -0.34 6.09
CA THR A 68 -18.37 -1.28 5.22
C THR A 68 -18.13 -2.74 5.58
N HIS A 69 -16.95 -3.06 6.12
CA HIS A 69 -16.54 -4.45 6.39
C HIS A 69 -16.31 -4.76 7.87
N PHE A 70 -16.54 -3.78 8.75
CA PHE A 70 -16.39 -3.88 10.21
C PHE A 70 -15.06 -4.50 10.68
N HIS A 71 -13.96 -4.18 10.00
CA HIS A 71 -12.61 -4.61 10.40
C HIS A 71 -11.56 -3.56 10.04
N ASN A 72 -10.33 -3.77 10.52
CA ASN A 72 -9.21 -2.89 10.24
C ASN A 72 -8.51 -3.30 8.94
N ASP A 73 -8.54 -2.43 7.95
CA ASP A 73 -7.76 -2.53 6.73
C ASP A 73 -6.34 -2.02 7.01
N THR A 74 -5.32 -2.73 6.54
CA THR A 74 -3.95 -2.21 6.47
C THR A 74 -3.81 -1.50 5.14
N ILE A 75 -3.48 -0.21 5.20
CA ILE A 75 -3.29 0.68 4.05
C ILE A 75 -1.82 0.99 3.89
N LEU A 76 -1.33 0.96 2.67
CA LEU A 76 0.00 1.41 2.25
C LEU A 76 -0.19 2.55 1.24
N ALA A 77 0.17 3.78 1.60
CA ALA A 77 -0.04 4.94 0.72
C ALA A 77 1.22 5.78 0.61
N GLY A 78 1.61 6.12 -0.62
CA GLY A 78 2.78 6.94 -0.87
C GLY A 78 3.26 6.80 -2.31
N THR A 79 4.54 6.50 -2.47
CA THR A 79 5.18 6.51 -3.78
C THR A 79 6.05 5.27 -3.97
N ILE A 80 6.12 4.79 -5.20
CA ILE A 80 7.00 3.72 -5.63
C ILE A 80 7.85 4.21 -6.80
N THR A 81 9.14 3.97 -6.75
CA THR A 81 10.08 4.28 -7.82
C THR A 81 10.54 2.99 -8.47
N ILE A 82 10.35 2.86 -9.79
CA ILE A 82 10.73 1.70 -10.61
C ILE A 82 11.59 2.23 -11.76
N ASP A 83 12.81 1.73 -11.92
CA ASP A 83 13.79 2.19 -12.94
C ASP A 83 13.92 3.73 -13.00
N ASN A 84 14.08 4.35 -11.83
CA ASN A 84 14.17 5.81 -11.61
C ASN A 84 12.91 6.64 -11.97
N LYS A 85 11.80 6.01 -12.36
CA LYS A 85 10.50 6.67 -12.52
C LYS A 85 9.68 6.55 -11.26
N LYS A 86 9.11 7.66 -10.80
CA LYS A 86 8.28 7.74 -9.59
C LYS A 86 6.81 7.63 -9.95
N TYR A 87 6.08 6.83 -9.20
CA TYR A 87 4.65 6.56 -9.33
C TYR A 87 3.95 6.77 -7.98
N ILE A 88 2.66 7.02 -8.05
CA ILE A 88 1.77 7.00 -6.89
C ILE A 88 1.45 5.55 -6.53
N LEU A 89 1.48 5.24 -5.24
CA LEU A 89 1.20 3.90 -4.71
C LEU A 89 0.05 3.95 -3.71
N HIS A 90 -0.97 3.12 -3.95
CA HIS A 90 -2.06 2.87 -3.02
C HIS A 90 -2.30 1.37 -2.88
N GLY A 91 -2.05 0.82 -1.70
CA GLY A 91 -2.30 -0.59 -1.38
C GLY A 91 -3.21 -0.75 -0.17
N SER A 92 -3.98 -1.82 -0.17
CA SER A 92 -4.81 -2.26 0.95
C SER A 92 -4.87 -3.79 1.03
N ASN A 93 -5.02 -4.35 2.22
CA ASN A 93 -5.49 -5.73 2.34
C ASN A 93 -7.02 -5.75 2.05
N LEU A 94 -7.50 -6.79 1.37
CA LEU A 94 -8.92 -6.98 1.05
C LEU A 94 -9.61 -7.88 2.10
N GLY A 95 -9.25 -7.70 3.37
CA GLY A 95 -9.77 -8.48 4.49
C GLY A 95 -9.39 -9.96 4.45
N LYS A 96 -10.29 -10.82 4.94
CA LYS A 96 -10.03 -12.25 5.23
C LYS A 96 -9.48 -13.07 4.04
N PHE A 97 -9.79 -12.68 2.80
CA PHE A 97 -9.35 -13.41 1.61
C PHE A 97 -7.90 -13.12 1.20
N THR A 98 -7.31 -12.03 1.70
CA THR A 98 -5.93 -11.63 1.38
C THR A 98 -5.15 -11.24 2.64
N ASN A 99 -5.42 -11.91 3.77
CA ASN A 99 -4.74 -11.60 5.04
C ASN A 99 -3.20 -11.59 4.93
N ASN A 100 -2.66 -12.29 3.94
CA ASN A 100 -1.23 -12.47 3.74
C ASN A 100 -0.66 -11.59 2.60
N VAL A 101 -1.48 -10.74 1.96
CA VAL A 101 -1.07 -9.91 0.82
C VAL A 101 -1.75 -8.54 0.85
N LEU A 102 -0.94 -7.48 0.73
CA LEU A 102 -1.38 -6.13 0.37
C LEU A 102 -1.52 -6.04 -1.15
N PHE A 103 -2.74 -5.79 -1.62
CA PHE A 103 -3.04 -5.54 -3.02
C PHE A 103 -3.04 -4.04 -3.27
N GLY A 104 -2.39 -3.57 -4.34
CA GLY A 104 -2.31 -2.15 -4.61
C GLY A 104 -2.29 -1.76 -6.07
N ARG A 105 -2.50 -0.47 -6.30
CA ARG A 105 -2.44 0.21 -7.58
C ARG A 105 -1.22 1.10 -7.60
N VAL A 106 -0.55 1.09 -8.75
CA VAL A 106 0.58 1.96 -9.07
C VAL A 106 0.19 2.82 -10.26
N GLU A 107 0.16 4.13 -10.08
CA GLU A 107 -0.39 5.10 -11.04
C GLU A 107 0.67 6.15 -11.39
N GLU A 108 0.68 6.65 -12.63
CA GLU A 108 1.61 7.73 -13.01
C GLU A 108 1.25 9.05 -12.34
N LYS A 109 -0.06 9.32 -12.20
CA LYS A 109 -0.60 10.52 -11.54
C LYS A 109 -1.75 10.15 -10.62
N SER A 110 -1.99 10.96 -9.59
CA SER A 110 -3.05 10.75 -8.60
C SER A 110 -4.48 10.83 -9.17
N THR A 111 -4.64 11.31 -10.41
CA THR A 111 -5.93 11.46 -11.08
C THR A 111 -6.17 10.39 -12.15
N ASP A 112 -5.20 9.50 -12.38
CA ASP A 112 -5.37 8.44 -13.38
C ASP A 112 -6.37 7.39 -12.87
N SER A 113 -7.33 7.04 -13.72
CA SER A 113 -8.26 5.94 -13.46
C SER A 113 -7.68 4.56 -13.81
N SER A 114 -6.58 4.53 -14.57
CA SER A 114 -5.87 3.32 -14.98
C SER A 114 -4.56 3.15 -14.20
N SER A 115 -4.40 1.99 -13.57
CA SER A 115 -3.15 1.63 -12.90
C SER A 115 -2.12 1.20 -13.94
N LYS A 116 -0.90 1.74 -13.88
CA LYS A 116 0.22 1.27 -14.70
C LYS A 116 0.66 -0.13 -14.25
N TYR A 117 0.68 -0.36 -12.94
CA TYR A 117 0.93 -1.68 -12.36
C TYR A 117 -0.07 -2.01 -11.26
N THR A 118 -0.35 -3.30 -11.13
CA THR A 118 -0.95 -3.89 -9.93
C THR A 118 0.16 -4.40 -9.03
N LEU A 119 0.19 -3.95 -7.78
CA LEU A 119 1.10 -4.42 -6.73
C LEU A 119 0.48 -5.56 -5.93
N PHE A 120 1.29 -6.57 -5.66
CA PHE A 120 1.07 -7.58 -4.65
C PHE A 120 2.29 -7.58 -3.72
N MET A 121 2.10 -7.17 -2.46
CA MET A 121 3.14 -7.20 -1.45
C MET A 121 2.77 -8.23 -0.38
N PHE A 122 3.67 -9.17 -0.11
CA PHE A 122 3.42 -10.25 0.85
C PHE A 122 3.49 -9.73 2.29
N ASP A 123 2.93 -10.51 3.22
CA ASP A 123 2.83 -10.23 4.66
C ASP A 123 4.17 -9.91 5.34
N ASP A 124 5.26 -10.50 4.85
CA ASP A 124 6.62 -10.23 5.31
C ASP A 124 7.12 -8.81 4.97
N LEU A 125 6.42 -8.09 4.08
CA LEU A 125 6.79 -6.79 3.51
C LEU A 125 8.19 -6.75 2.88
N ASN A 126 8.75 -7.92 2.58
CA ASN A 126 10.08 -8.12 2.00
C ASN A 126 10.00 -8.59 0.56
N SER A 127 8.83 -9.05 0.12
CA SER A 127 8.61 -9.56 -1.22
C SER A 127 7.47 -8.82 -1.91
N ILE A 128 7.68 -8.45 -3.17
CA ILE A 128 6.69 -7.80 -4.03
C ILE A 128 6.62 -8.44 -5.41
N TYR A 129 5.45 -8.34 -6.02
CA TYR A 129 5.17 -8.64 -7.40
C TYR A 129 4.37 -7.50 -8.03
N LEU A 130 4.80 -7.03 -9.20
CA LEU A 130 4.14 -6.00 -10.00
C LEU A 130 3.71 -6.62 -11.32
N SER A 131 2.45 -6.42 -11.69
CA SER A 131 1.91 -6.81 -12.99
C SER A 131 1.50 -5.57 -13.76
N SER A 132 2.12 -5.32 -14.91
CA SER A 132 1.67 -4.28 -15.84
C SER A 132 0.31 -4.69 -16.42
N ILE A 133 -0.60 -3.72 -16.53
CA ILE A 133 -1.92 -3.94 -17.11
C ILE A 133 -1.84 -4.02 -18.64
N ASP A 134 -1.02 -3.16 -19.25
CA ASP A 134 -1.02 -2.98 -20.71
C ASP A 134 0.06 -3.80 -21.42
N ASP A 135 1.25 -3.93 -20.81
CA ASP A 135 2.45 -4.34 -21.54
C ASP A 135 2.88 -5.79 -21.27
N LYS A 136 2.06 -6.57 -20.53
CA LYS A 136 2.39 -7.92 -20.04
C LYS A 136 3.80 -8.01 -19.43
N GLN A 137 4.22 -6.91 -18.80
CA GLN A 137 5.45 -6.80 -18.07
C GLN A 137 5.21 -7.22 -16.62
N TYR A 138 6.06 -8.07 -16.09
CA TYR A 138 5.99 -8.55 -14.71
C TYR A 138 7.30 -8.27 -14.01
N ILE A 139 7.23 -7.82 -12.76
CA ILE A 139 8.41 -7.52 -11.95
C ILE A 139 8.26 -8.22 -10.60
N ALA A 140 9.24 -9.03 -10.21
CA ALA A 140 9.27 -9.71 -8.91
C ALA A 140 10.52 -9.29 -8.13
N ALA A 141 10.41 -9.02 -6.83
CA ALA A 141 11.56 -8.69 -6.00
C ALA A 141 11.37 -9.16 -4.54
N PRO A 142 12.37 -9.83 -3.93
CA PRO A 142 13.59 -10.33 -4.56
C PRO A 142 13.29 -11.52 -5.48
N ALA A 143 14.00 -11.62 -6.59
CA ALA A 143 13.99 -12.82 -7.42
C ALA A 143 15.40 -13.03 -7.99
N LYS A 144 16.01 -14.17 -7.69
CA LYS A 144 17.39 -14.45 -8.11
C LYS A 144 17.43 -15.10 -9.50
N THR A 145 16.40 -15.86 -9.88
CA THR A 145 16.36 -16.61 -11.14
C THR A 145 14.96 -16.65 -11.76
N ILE A 146 14.88 -17.02 -13.05
CA ILE A 146 13.60 -17.24 -13.76
C ILE A 146 12.82 -18.44 -13.18
N ASN A 147 13.52 -19.39 -12.56
CA ASN A 147 12.88 -20.52 -11.88
C ASN A 147 12.14 -20.06 -10.63
N ASP A 148 12.71 -19.11 -9.87
CA ASP A 148 12.01 -18.49 -8.72
C ASP A 148 10.72 -17.78 -9.18
N PHE A 149 10.74 -17.14 -10.36
CA PHE A 149 9.56 -16.52 -10.97
C PHE A 149 8.52 -17.56 -11.44
N ASN A 150 8.95 -18.62 -12.12
CA ASN A 150 8.06 -19.67 -12.63
C ASN A 150 7.39 -20.48 -11.51
N ILE A 151 8.04 -20.60 -10.34
CA ILE A 151 7.42 -21.19 -9.13
C ILE A 151 6.26 -20.32 -8.64
N LEU A 152 6.40 -18.98 -8.74
CA LEU A 152 5.35 -18.03 -8.34
C LEU A 152 4.17 -18.00 -9.33
N SER A 153 4.41 -18.25 -10.63
CA SER A 153 3.36 -18.21 -11.66
C SER A 153 2.58 -19.53 -11.84
N ASN A 154 3.06 -20.67 -11.32
CA ASN A 154 2.50 -22.01 -11.55
C ASN A 154 1.73 -22.61 -10.36
N LYS A 155 1.25 -21.82 -9.39
CA LYS A 155 0.24 -22.33 -8.46
C LYS A 155 -1.10 -22.48 -9.19
N LYS A 156 -1.35 -23.70 -9.67
CA LYS A 156 -2.65 -24.19 -10.15
C LYS A 156 -3.71 -24.12 -9.05
#